data_AF-A0A1V5PN70-F1
#
_entry.id   AF-A0A1V5PN70-F1
#
_cell.length_a   1.000
_cell.length_b   1.000
_cell.length_c   1.000
_cell.angle_alpha   90.00
_cell.angle_beta   90.00
_cell.angle_gamma   90.00
#
_symmetry.space_group_name_H-M   'P 1'
#
loop_
_entity.id
_entity.type
_entity.pdbx_description
1 polymer ?
#
loop_
_entity_poly.entity_id
_entity_poly.type
_entity_poly.pdbx_seq_one_letter_code
_entity_poly.pdbx_strand_id
1 'polypeptide(L)'
;MENKIDYPENLILDIARTGHYREEIEYAVEHFEENWPYFIEQVSKTHASAEKCGEITIKYYRDHKTLKDLGKEYGLSQERIRQMMQILIRRARTNYYQPILFAGKGLMEAVETCKEKYERMLAEYEKKIADIQNGQNLEEIKKGRYETDISDLDLSVRTYNCLHRAGLNTLGRIEDYLREHNYSYDCLAVIRNMGKKSTKELIERLAEYGIKIR
;
A
#
# COMPACT_ATOMS: atom_id res chain seq x y z
N MET A 1 10.84 4.09 -15.05
CA MET A 1 10.15 3.79 -13.79
C MET A 1 11.05 2.81 -13.06
N GLU A 2 11.74 3.26 -12.01
CA GLU A 2 12.46 2.35 -11.12
C GLU A 2 11.50 1.28 -10.60
N ASN A 3 11.97 0.03 -10.52
CA ASN A 3 11.20 -1.06 -9.95
C ASN A 3 10.95 -0.75 -8.47
N LYS A 4 9.77 -0.21 -8.16
CA LYS A 4 9.35 0.02 -6.78
C LYS A 4 9.24 -1.33 -6.08
N ILE A 5 10.09 -1.56 -5.08
CA ILE A 5 10.03 -2.74 -4.24
C ILE A 5 8.75 -2.69 -3.42
N ASP A 6 7.97 -3.78 -3.46
CA ASP A 6 6.77 -3.93 -2.63
C ASP A 6 7.17 -4.40 -1.23
N TYR A 7 7.30 -3.45 -0.30
CA TYR A 7 7.51 -3.73 1.12
C TYR A 7 6.16 -3.95 1.81
N PRO A 8 5.92 -5.11 2.46
CA PRO A 8 4.69 -5.34 3.19
C PRO A 8 4.46 -4.28 4.28
N GLU A 9 3.31 -3.63 4.27
CA GLU A 9 2.99 -2.55 5.22
C GLU A 9 3.04 -3.01 6.68
N ASN A 10 2.55 -4.21 6.98
CA ASN A 10 2.59 -4.78 8.33
C ASN A 10 4.02 -4.92 8.86
N LEU A 11 4.99 -5.15 7.98
CA LEU A 11 6.38 -5.31 8.32
C LEU A 11 7.04 -3.95 8.55
N ILE A 12 6.73 -2.95 7.72
CA ILE A 12 7.13 -1.56 7.96
C ILE A 12 6.64 -1.10 9.34
N LEU A 13 5.39 -1.43 9.69
CA LEU A 13 4.80 -1.10 10.98
C LEU A 13 5.44 -1.87 12.14
N ASP A 14 5.79 -3.14 11.93
CA ASP A 14 6.48 -3.93 12.95
C ASP A 14 7.86 -3.33 13.25
N ILE A 15 8.60 -2.86 12.23
CA ILE A 15 9.84 -2.11 12.46
C ILE A 15 9.48 -0.80 13.19
N ALA A 16 8.51 -0.01 12.71
CA ALA A 16 8.09 1.29 13.29
C ALA A 16 7.75 1.24 14.79
N ARG A 17 7.12 0.16 15.23
CA ARG A 17 6.64 -0.03 16.62
C ARG A 17 7.75 -0.14 17.66
N THR A 18 8.97 -0.39 17.23
CA THR A 18 10.02 -0.83 18.13
C THR A 18 10.76 0.35 18.72
N GLY A 19 10.48 1.57 18.24
CA GLY A 19 11.02 2.82 18.76
C GLY A 19 12.47 3.08 18.37
N HIS A 20 13.09 2.14 17.67
CA HIS A 20 14.47 2.20 17.25
C HIS A 20 14.55 2.69 15.79
N TYR A 21 14.63 4.01 15.57
CA TYR A 21 14.73 4.53 14.20
C TYR A 21 15.93 5.40 13.91
N ARG A 22 16.41 5.14 12.70
CA ARG A 22 17.64 5.57 12.05
C ARG A 22 18.87 4.77 12.48
N GLU A 23 19.39 4.95 13.69
CA GLU A 23 20.71 4.42 14.08
C GLU A 23 20.82 2.89 14.00
N GLU A 24 19.81 2.15 14.48
CA GLU A 24 19.82 0.68 14.41
C GLU A 24 19.61 0.13 12.99
N ILE A 25 18.85 0.86 12.17
CA ILE A 25 18.65 0.50 10.76
C ILE A 25 19.92 0.80 9.97
N GLU A 26 20.52 1.97 10.17
CA GLU A 26 21.81 2.35 9.59
C GLU A 26 22.90 1.36 10.00
N TYR A 27 22.98 1.00 11.29
CA TYR A 27 23.89 -0.01 11.80
C TYR A 27 23.67 -1.38 11.12
N ALA A 28 22.43 -1.86 11.06
CA ALA A 28 22.10 -3.14 10.42
C ALA A 28 22.43 -3.16 8.91
N VAL A 29 22.26 -2.03 8.23
CA VAL A 29 22.63 -1.84 6.82
C VAL A 29 24.15 -1.86 6.65
N GLU A 30 24.87 -1.10 7.47
CA GLU A 30 26.33 -1.00 7.42
C GLU A 30 27.02 -2.33 7.72
N HIS A 31 26.48 -3.10 8.68
CA HIS A 31 27.05 -4.35 9.15
C HIS A 31 26.32 -5.57 8.55
N PHE A 32 25.65 -5.42 7.41
CA PHE A 32 24.86 -6.48 6.79
C PHE A 32 25.69 -7.75 6.53
N GLU A 33 26.88 -7.62 5.94
CA GLU A 33 27.73 -8.77 5.58
C GLU A 33 28.16 -9.57 6.81
N GLU A 34 28.27 -8.91 7.97
CA GLU A 34 28.65 -9.52 9.23
C GLU A 34 27.44 -10.17 9.92
N ASN A 35 26.29 -9.51 9.88
CA ASN A 35 25.07 -9.92 10.58
C ASN A 35 24.25 -10.97 9.80
N TRP A 36 24.35 -10.97 8.47
CA TRP A 36 23.55 -11.84 7.60
C TRP A 36 23.81 -13.34 7.82
N PRO A 37 25.07 -13.83 7.86
CA PRO A 37 25.34 -15.25 8.07
C PRO A 37 24.75 -15.76 9.39
N TYR A 38 24.91 -14.97 10.46
CA TYR A 38 24.37 -15.29 11.77
C TYR A 38 22.84 -15.30 11.75
N PHE A 39 22.21 -14.30 11.14
CA PHE A 39 20.76 -14.28 10.98
C PHE A 39 20.25 -15.52 10.23
N ILE A 40 20.90 -15.88 9.12
CA ILE A 40 20.53 -17.07 8.36
C ILE A 40 20.71 -18.32 9.18
N GLU A 41 21.79 -18.47 9.93
CA GLU A 41 22.00 -19.61 10.81
C GLU A 41 20.86 -19.75 11.83
N GLN A 42 20.43 -18.64 12.45
CA GLN A 42 19.32 -18.63 13.41
C GLN A 42 18.00 -19.04 12.77
N VAL A 43 17.70 -18.55 11.55
CA VAL A 43 16.47 -18.90 10.85
C VAL A 43 16.53 -20.33 10.28
N SER A 44 17.71 -20.80 9.87
CA SER A 44 17.95 -22.09 9.21
C SER A 44 17.89 -23.29 10.13
N LYS A 45 18.18 -23.12 11.42
CA LYS A 45 17.95 -24.15 12.45
C LYS A 45 16.51 -24.68 12.49
N THR A 46 15.55 -24.00 11.85
CA THR A 46 14.12 -24.35 11.89
C THR A 46 13.52 -24.82 10.56
N HIS A 47 14.24 -24.78 9.44
CA HIS A 47 13.69 -25.16 8.13
C HIS A 47 14.77 -25.52 7.09
N ALA A 48 14.67 -26.69 6.46
CA ALA A 48 15.63 -27.19 5.47
C ALA A 48 15.78 -26.32 4.20
N SER A 49 14.89 -25.36 3.98
CA SER A 49 14.95 -24.43 2.84
C SER A 49 15.15 -22.96 3.24
N ALA A 50 15.47 -22.68 4.52
CA ALA A 50 15.61 -21.32 5.02
C ALA A 50 16.72 -20.55 4.30
N GLU A 51 17.84 -21.21 4.01
CA GLU A 51 18.97 -20.65 3.26
C GLU A 51 18.52 -20.16 1.88
N LYS A 52 17.81 -21.02 1.12
CA LYS A 52 17.26 -20.65 -0.19
C LYS A 52 16.22 -19.53 -0.10
N CYS A 53 15.34 -19.56 0.92
CA CYS A 53 14.39 -18.47 1.15
C CYS A 53 15.11 -17.16 1.48
N GLY A 54 16.19 -17.22 2.25
CA GLY A 54 17.07 -16.11 2.61
C GLY A 54 17.71 -15.48 1.39
N GLU A 55 18.38 -16.29 0.58
CA GLU A 55 19.05 -15.87 -0.65
C GLU A 55 18.08 -15.15 -1.59
N ILE A 56 16.90 -15.73 -1.83
CA ILE A 56 15.83 -15.13 -2.64
C ILE A 56 15.38 -13.79 -2.05
N THR A 57 15.26 -13.70 -0.73
CA THR A 57 14.78 -12.50 -0.05
C THR A 57 15.79 -11.36 -0.13
N ILE A 58 17.10 -11.62 0.03
CA ILE A 58 18.15 -10.62 -0.21
C ILE A 58 18.06 -10.13 -1.65
N LYS A 59 18.09 -11.03 -2.62
CA LYS A 59 18.15 -10.64 -4.02
C LYS A 59 16.96 -9.75 -4.40
N TYR A 60 15.81 -9.96 -3.77
CA TYR A 60 14.65 -9.09 -3.94
C TYR A 60 14.85 -7.71 -3.29
N TYR A 61 15.14 -7.65 -1.99
CA TYR A 61 15.15 -6.38 -1.25
C TYR A 61 16.46 -5.59 -1.36
N ARG A 62 17.61 -6.26 -1.37
CA ARG A 62 18.94 -5.65 -1.46
C ARG A 62 19.39 -5.43 -2.88
N ASP A 63 19.27 -6.46 -3.73
CA ASP A 63 19.76 -6.41 -5.11
C ASP A 63 18.71 -5.91 -6.10
N HIS A 64 17.52 -5.54 -5.61
CA HIS A 64 16.40 -5.01 -6.40
C HIS A 64 15.95 -5.92 -7.56
N LYS A 65 16.15 -7.25 -7.44
CA LYS A 65 15.63 -8.19 -8.45
C LYS A 65 14.12 -8.25 -8.40
N THR A 66 13.48 -8.29 -9.55
CA THR A 66 12.02 -8.48 -9.59
C THR A 66 11.65 -9.94 -9.30
N LEU A 67 10.42 -10.17 -8.88
CA LEU A 67 9.86 -11.54 -8.77
C LEU A 67 9.97 -12.31 -10.09
N LYS A 68 9.91 -11.60 -11.22
CA LYS A 68 10.05 -12.20 -12.56
C LYS A 68 11.47 -12.68 -12.81
N ASP A 69 12.48 -11.90 -12.41
CA ASP A 69 13.89 -12.27 -12.57
C ASP A 69 14.25 -13.44 -11.65
N LEU A 70 13.81 -13.39 -10.40
CA LEU A 70 13.96 -14.49 -9.43
C LEU A 70 13.24 -15.76 -9.91
N GLY A 71 12.05 -15.62 -10.47
CA GLY A 71 11.31 -16.76 -11.03
C GLY A 71 12.08 -17.46 -12.16
N LYS A 72 12.75 -16.69 -13.03
CA LYS A 72 13.63 -17.25 -14.08
C LYS A 72 14.87 -17.92 -13.49
N GLU A 73 15.54 -17.25 -12.56
CA GLU A 73 16.80 -17.71 -11.95
C GLU A 73 16.63 -19.02 -11.19
N TYR A 74 15.54 -19.15 -10.42
CA TYR A 74 15.29 -20.32 -9.59
C TYR A 74 14.35 -21.36 -10.23
N GLY A 75 13.84 -21.08 -11.43
CA GLY A 75 12.86 -21.94 -12.12
C GLY A 75 11.53 -22.06 -11.38
N LEU A 76 11.06 -20.97 -10.76
CA LEU A 76 9.87 -20.94 -9.91
C LEU A 76 8.84 -19.91 -10.40
N SER A 77 7.57 -20.12 -10.07
CA SER A 77 6.53 -19.10 -10.30
C SER A 77 6.74 -17.90 -9.36
N GLN A 78 6.30 -16.71 -9.78
CA GLN A 78 6.37 -15.51 -8.94
C GLN A 78 5.63 -15.69 -7.61
N GLU A 79 4.52 -16.41 -7.62
CA GLU A 79 3.77 -16.74 -6.40
C GLU A 79 4.56 -17.66 -5.48
N ARG A 80 5.29 -18.64 -6.04
CA ARG A 80 6.17 -19.49 -5.22
C ARG A 80 7.31 -18.70 -4.60
N ILE A 81 7.91 -17.76 -5.33
CA ILE A 81 8.91 -16.83 -4.79
C ILE A 81 8.34 -16.02 -3.62
N ARG A 82 7.15 -15.43 -3.78
CA ARG A 82 6.47 -14.69 -2.69
C ARG A 82 6.24 -15.55 -1.46
N GLN A 83 5.75 -16.77 -1.63
CA GLN A 83 5.53 -17.69 -0.50
C GLN A 83 6.82 -18.01 0.24
N MET A 84 7.93 -18.22 -0.48
CA MET A 84 9.25 -18.46 0.12
C MET A 84 9.73 -17.24 0.92
N MET A 85 9.58 -16.03 0.38
CA MET A 85 9.92 -14.80 1.10
C MET A 85 9.06 -14.61 2.35
N GLN A 86 7.76 -14.87 2.27
CA GLN A 86 6.86 -14.75 3.42
C GLN A 86 7.24 -15.68 4.58
N ILE A 87 7.71 -16.89 4.27
CA ILE A 87 8.20 -17.85 5.28
C ILE A 87 9.34 -17.24 6.10
N LEU A 88 10.25 -16.53 5.44
CA LEU A 88 11.40 -15.87 6.07
C LEU A 88 10.97 -14.63 6.86
N ILE A 89 10.20 -13.74 6.23
CA ILE A 89 9.69 -12.50 6.85
C ILE A 89 8.92 -12.79 8.14
N ARG A 90 8.07 -13.83 8.15
CA ARG A 90 7.30 -14.22 9.35
C ARG A 90 8.19 -14.68 10.50
N ARG A 91 9.34 -15.30 10.21
CA ARG A 91 10.28 -15.81 11.24
C ARG A 91 11.20 -14.73 11.76
N ALA A 92 11.59 -13.80 10.90
CA ALA A 92 12.38 -12.64 11.26
C ALA A 92 11.61 -11.59 12.07
N ARG A 93 10.36 -11.86 12.49
CA ARG A 93 9.54 -10.97 13.33
C ARG A 93 10.12 -10.67 14.70
N THR A 94 11.20 -11.33 15.10
CA THR A 94 11.98 -10.87 16.26
C THR A 94 12.67 -9.56 15.90
N ASN A 95 12.30 -8.55 16.68
CA ASN A 95 12.57 -7.13 16.50
C ASN A 95 13.99 -6.79 15.98
N TYR A 96 15.02 -7.46 16.49
CA TYR A 96 16.42 -7.19 16.16
C TYR A 96 16.83 -7.51 14.71
N TYR A 97 16.19 -8.48 14.03
CA TYR A 97 16.66 -8.96 12.73
C TYR A 97 15.87 -8.47 11.52
N GLN A 98 14.74 -7.78 11.73
CA GLN A 98 13.95 -7.24 10.63
C GLN A 98 14.75 -6.27 9.77
N PRO A 99 15.49 -5.29 10.31
CA PRO A 99 16.24 -4.34 9.49
C PRO A 99 17.27 -5.02 8.57
N ILE A 100 17.91 -6.10 9.04
CA ILE A 100 18.90 -6.88 8.29
C ILE A 100 18.28 -7.49 7.03
N LEU A 101 17.03 -7.97 7.08
CA LEU A 101 16.34 -8.52 5.90
C LEU A 101 16.16 -7.49 4.77
N PHE A 102 16.09 -6.21 5.12
CA PHE A 102 15.64 -5.14 4.25
C PHE A 102 16.73 -4.09 3.99
N ALA A 103 17.99 -4.43 4.28
CA ALA A 103 19.17 -3.58 4.13
C ALA A 103 19.53 -3.21 2.66
N GLY A 104 18.52 -3.03 1.82
CA GLY A 104 18.61 -2.47 0.48
C GLY A 104 18.25 -0.99 0.46
N LYS A 105 18.62 -0.33 -0.64
CA LYS A 105 18.16 1.02 -0.94
C LYS A 105 16.63 1.00 -1.01
N GLY A 106 15.95 1.97 -0.41
CA GLY A 106 14.48 2.10 -0.52
C GLY A 106 13.66 1.62 0.68
N LEU A 107 14.23 0.97 1.71
CA LEU A 107 13.51 0.72 2.96
C LEU A 107 13.09 2.04 3.63
N MET A 108 14.01 2.99 3.74
CA MET A 108 13.73 4.31 4.31
C MET A 108 12.66 5.06 3.50
N GLU A 109 12.71 4.98 2.17
CA GLU A 109 11.69 5.57 1.29
C GLU A 109 10.32 4.90 1.50
N ALA A 110 10.29 3.58 1.66
CA ALA A 110 9.06 2.83 1.94
C ALA A 110 8.48 3.16 3.32
N VAL A 111 9.34 3.30 4.34
CA VAL A 111 8.96 3.77 5.67
C VAL A 111 8.36 5.16 5.60
N GLU A 112 9.01 6.11 4.91
CA GLU A 112 8.50 7.49 4.80
C GLU A 112 7.17 7.52 4.03
N THR A 113 7.08 6.79 2.93
CA THR A 113 5.82 6.65 2.17
C THR A 113 4.68 6.10 3.05
N CYS A 114 4.99 5.11 3.91
CA CYS A 114 4.02 4.53 4.83
C CYS A 114 3.60 5.55 5.89
N LYS A 115 4.57 6.27 6.47
CA LYS A 115 4.33 7.33 7.46
C LYS A 115 3.42 8.42 6.89
N GLU A 116 3.72 8.95 5.70
CA GLU A 116 2.89 9.96 5.02
C GLU A 116 1.44 9.47 4.84
N LYS A 117 1.25 8.20 4.49
CA LYS A 117 -0.08 7.59 4.36
C LYS A 117 -0.84 7.61 5.69
N TYR A 118 -0.18 7.25 6.79
CA TYR A 118 -0.80 7.22 8.12
C TYR A 118 -1.06 8.63 8.67
N GLU A 119 -0.19 9.60 8.42
CA GLU A 119 -0.39 11.00 8.79
C GLU A 119 -1.62 11.61 8.09
N ARG A 120 -1.79 11.34 6.79
CA ARG A 120 -3.00 11.76 6.05
C ARG A 120 -4.27 11.16 6.64
N MET A 121 -4.24 9.87 6.97
CA MET A 121 -5.37 9.16 7.56
C MET A 121 -5.69 9.71 8.96
N LEU A 122 -4.67 10.03 9.77
CA LEU A 122 -4.85 10.65 11.08
C LEU A 122 -5.53 12.02 10.96
N ALA A 123 -5.06 12.87 10.05
CA ALA A 123 -5.66 14.18 9.80
C ALA A 123 -7.14 14.08 9.36
N GLU A 124 -7.47 13.08 8.53
CA GLU A 124 -8.86 12.80 8.14
C GLU A 124 -9.74 12.42 9.35
N TYR A 125 -9.22 11.57 10.25
CA TYR A 125 -9.94 11.18 11.46
C TYR A 125 -10.08 12.32 12.47
N GLU A 126 -9.04 13.14 12.64
CA GLU A 126 -9.08 14.33 13.50
C GLU A 126 -10.16 15.31 13.04
N LYS A 127 -10.27 15.53 11.72
CA LYS A 127 -11.36 16.35 11.14
C LYS A 127 -12.73 15.77 11.47
N LYS A 128 -12.94 14.47 11.25
CA LYS A 128 -14.22 13.80 11.57
C LYS A 128 -14.58 13.91 13.05
N ILE A 129 -13.61 13.80 13.94
CA ILE A 129 -13.82 13.95 15.39
C ILE A 129 -14.22 15.39 15.71
N ALA A 130 -13.56 16.39 15.12
CA ALA A 130 -13.90 17.80 15.31
C ALA A 130 -15.32 18.14 14.83
N ASP A 131 -15.72 17.63 13.65
CA ASP A 131 -17.06 17.79 13.09
C ASP A 131 -18.14 17.24 14.05
N ILE A 132 -17.90 16.06 14.63
CA ILE A 132 -18.78 15.43 15.63
C ILE A 132 -18.81 16.26 16.92
N GLN A 133 -17.67 16.73 17.41
CA GLN A 133 -17.58 17.55 18.62
C GLN A 133 -18.29 18.91 18.47
N ASN A 134 -18.32 19.46 17.25
CA ASN A 134 -19.05 20.69 16.91
C ASN A 134 -20.57 20.48 16.74
N GLY A 135 -21.09 19.29 17.07
CA GLY A 135 -22.53 19.01 17.11
C GLY A 135 -23.16 18.76 15.75
N GLN A 136 -22.36 18.51 14.70
CA GLN A 136 -22.91 18.13 13.40
C GLN A 136 -23.53 16.73 13.48
N ASN A 137 -24.78 16.60 13.05
CA ASN A 137 -25.48 15.31 13.01
C ASN A 137 -24.91 14.44 11.88
N LEU A 138 -24.52 13.21 12.19
CA LEU A 138 -23.95 12.26 11.23
C LEU A 138 -24.86 12.00 10.02
N GLU A 139 -26.18 12.04 10.21
CA GLU A 139 -27.17 11.91 9.13
C GLU A 139 -27.17 13.13 8.21
N GLU A 140 -27.00 14.34 8.75
CA GLU A 140 -26.89 15.57 7.95
C GLU A 140 -25.56 15.64 7.19
N ILE A 141 -24.45 15.20 7.81
CA ILE A 141 -23.15 15.09 7.13
C ILE A 141 -23.23 14.07 5.97
N LYS A 142 -23.83 12.90 6.22
CA LYS A 142 -24.03 11.88 5.16
C LYS A 142 -24.90 12.42 4.05
N LYS A 143 -25.99 13.10 4.38
CA LYS A 143 -26.90 13.70 3.40
C LYS A 143 -26.21 14.78 2.58
N GLY A 144 -25.47 15.70 3.21
CA GLY A 144 -24.70 16.72 2.51
C GLY A 144 -23.60 16.15 1.61
N ARG A 145 -22.91 15.10 2.08
CA ARG A 145 -21.95 14.34 1.25
C ARG A 145 -22.64 13.71 0.05
N TYR A 146 -23.79 13.09 0.25
CA TYR A 146 -24.55 12.40 -0.81
C TYR A 146 -25.10 13.39 -1.86
N GLU A 147 -25.42 14.61 -1.44
CA GLU A 147 -25.89 15.72 -2.26
C GLU A 147 -24.75 16.52 -2.93
N THR A 148 -23.48 16.27 -2.59
CA THR A 148 -22.31 16.96 -3.18
C THR A 148 -22.28 16.78 -4.70
N ASP A 149 -22.22 17.90 -5.43
CA ASP A 149 -22.20 17.91 -6.91
C ASP A 149 -20.80 17.50 -7.42
N ILE A 150 -20.75 16.86 -8.59
CA ILE A 150 -19.46 16.47 -9.20
C ILE A 150 -18.56 17.67 -9.56
N SER A 151 -19.10 18.89 -9.63
CA SER A 151 -18.33 20.13 -9.80
C SER A 151 -17.48 20.48 -8.59
N ASP A 152 -17.88 20.06 -7.39
CA ASP A 152 -17.14 20.30 -6.14
C ASP A 152 -16.01 19.28 -5.90
N LEU A 153 -15.88 18.27 -6.78
CA LEU A 153 -14.88 17.20 -6.65
C LEU A 153 -13.52 17.54 -7.28
N ASP A 154 -13.34 18.76 -7.80
CA ASP A 154 -12.11 19.23 -8.47
C ASP A 154 -11.59 18.27 -9.55
N LEU A 155 -12.51 17.67 -10.31
CA LEU A 155 -12.20 16.72 -11.38
C LEU A 155 -11.73 17.43 -12.64
N SER A 156 -10.86 16.78 -13.40
CA SER A 156 -10.55 17.24 -14.75
C SER A 156 -11.82 17.34 -15.61
N VAL A 157 -11.84 18.32 -16.53
CA VAL A 157 -12.95 18.56 -17.46
C VAL A 157 -13.38 17.28 -18.18
N ARG A 158 -12.43 16.38 -18.48
CA ARG A 158 -12.76 15.09 -19.10
C ARG A 158 -13.55 14.19 -18.17
N THR A 159 -13.08 14.00 -16.93
CA THR A 159 -13.70 13.11 -15.95
C THR A 159 -15.07 13.62 -15.54
N TYR A 160 -15.18 14.93 -15.27
CA TYR A 160 -16.46 15.61 -15.06
C TYR A 160 -17.45 15.32 -16.19
N ASN A 161 -17.04 15.54 -17.45
CA ASN A 161 -17.92 15.34 -18.60
C ASN A 161 -18.32 13.88 -18.84
N CYS A 162 -17.51 12.92 -18.43
CA CYS A 162 -17.86 11.50 -18.52
C CYS A 162 -18.95 11.16 -17.49
N LEU A 163 -18.82 11.64 -16.26
CA LEU A 163 -19.80 11.45 -15.18
C LEU A 163 -21.12 12.15 -15.49
N HIS A 164 -21.04 13.42 -15.90
CA HIS A 164 -22.23 14.22 -16.20
C HIS A 164 -23.08 13.58 -17.30
N ARG A 165 -22.45 13.10 -18.39
CA ARG A 165 -23.14 12.39 -19.48
C ARG A 165 -23.72 11.03 -19.08
N ALA A 166 -23.13 10.39 -18.07
CA ALA A 166 -23.65 9.15 -17.50
C ALA A 166 -24.80 9.39 -16.50
N GLY A 167 -25.18 10.65 -16.24
CA GLY A 167 -26.19 10.99 -15.24
C GLY A 167 -25.70 10.89 -13.79
N LEU A 168 -24.39 10.75 -13.59
CA LEU A 168 -23.75 10.62 -12.28
C LEU A 168 -23.36 12.00 -11.75
N ASN A 169 -24.35 12.86 -11.51
CA ASN A 169 -24.15 14.29 -11.22
C ASN A 169 -23.83 14.59 -9.74
N THR A 170 -24.05 13.63 -8.85
CA THR A 170 -23.72 13.80 -7.44
C THR A 170 -22.89 12.63 -6.94
N LEU A 171 -22.18 12.84 -5.85
CA LEU A 171 -21.40 11.80 -5.19
C LEU A 171 -22.28 10.61 -4.76
N GLY A 172 -23.51 10.88 -4.31
CA GLY A 172 -24.50 9.83 -4.00
C GLY A 172 -24.86 8.96 -5.20
N ARG A 173 -25.06 9.56 -6.38
CA ARG A 173 -25.34 8.80 -7.61
C ARG A 173 -24.15 7.93 -8.04
N ILE A 174 -22.93 8.42 -7.86
CA ILE A 174 -21.72 7.63 -8.12
C ILE A 174 -21.64 6.45 -7.13
N GLU A 175 -21.89 6.70 -5.84
CA GLU A 175 -21.86 5.66 -4.81
C GLU A 175 -22.93 4.57 -5.05
N ASP A 176 -24.14 4.95 -5.46
CA ASP A 176 -25.19 4.00 -5.85
C ASP A 176 -24.77 3.14 -7.05
N TYR A 177 -24.27 3.78 -8.10
CA TYR A 177 -23.79 3.08 -9.29
C TYR A 177 -22.70 2.06 -8.93
N LEU A 178 -21.75 2.46 -8.09
CA LEU A 178 -20.72 1.57 -7.56
C LEU A 178 -21.32 0.42 -6.75
N ARG A 179 -22.28 0.71 -5.87
CA ARG A 179 -22.95 -0.31 -5.03
C ARG A 179 -23.66 -1.37 -5.88
N GLU A 180 -24.36 -0.96 -6.94
CA GLU A 180 -24.99 -1.87 -7.91
C GLU A 180 -23.98 -2.76 -8.65
N HIS A 181 -22.72 -2.31 -8.75
CA HIS A 181 -21.63 -3.01 -9.43
C HIS A 181 -20.57 -3.54 -8.44
N ASN A 182 -20.95 -3.79 -7.17
CA ASN A 182 -20.09 -4.33 -6.13
C ASN A 182 -18.78 -3.57 -5.91
N TYR A 183 -18.80 -2.25 -6.14
CA TYR A 183 -17.65 -1.35 -6.09
C TYR A 183 -16.51 -1.75 -7.04
N SER A 184 -16.77 -2.47 -8.13
CA SER A 184 -15.75 -2.95 -9.06
C SER A 184 -15.08 -1.83 -9.85
N TYR A 185 -13.76 -1.89 -10.03
CA TYR A 185 -13.04 -1.02 -10.96
C TYR A 185 -13.61 -1.03 -12.39
N ASP A 186 -14.06 -2.19 -12.86
CA ASP A 186 -14.46 -2.39 -14.26
C ASP A 186 -15.72 -1.59 -14.63
N CYS A 187 -16.61 -1.33 -13.66
CA CYS A 187 -17.82 -0.52 -13.91
C CYS A 187 -17.48 0.94 -14.24
N LEU A 188 -16.38 1.48 -13.70
CA LEU A 188 -15.93 2.83 -14.04
C LEU A 188 -15.28 2.88 -15.42
N ALA A 189 -14.65 1.79 -15.85
CA ALA A 189 -13.98 1.69 -17.15
C ALA A 189 -14.97 1.60 -18.33
N VAL A 190 -16.21 1.15 -18.09
CA VAL A 190 -17.25 1.07 -19.13
C VAL A 190 -18.03 2.37 -19.31
N ILE A 191 -17.85 3.37 -18.44
CA ILE A 191 -18.42 4.70 -18.62
C ILE A 191 -17.89 5.28 -19.94
N ARG A 192 -18.80 5.69 -20.82
CA ARG A 192 -18.44 6.13 -22.18
C ARG A 192 -17.38 7.24 -22.14
N ASN A 193 -16.28 7.02 -22.88
CA ASN A 193 -15.13 7.92 -22.97
C ASN A 193 -14.32 8.09 -21.66
N MET A 194 -14.57 7.29 -20.63
CA MET A 194 -13.74 7.21 -19.44
C MET A 194 -12.45 6.45 -19.78
N GLY A 195 -11.31 7.13 -19.70
CA GLY A 195 -9.99 6.51 -19.93
C GLY A 195 -9.30 6.17 -18.61
N LYS A 196 -8.27 5.31 -18.66
CA LYS A 196 -7.52 4.86 -17.46
C LYS A 196 -7.10 5.99 -16.50
N LYS A 197 -6.65 7.14 -17.05
CA LYS A 197 -6.25 8.31 -16.26
C LYS A 197 -7.45 8.94 -15.52
N SER A 198 -8.56 9.13 -16.22
CA SER A 198 -9.81 9.67 -15.65
C SER A 198 -10.42 8.72 -14.61
N THR A 199 -10.38 7.41 -14.86
CA THR A 199 -10.80 6.41 -13.87
C THR A 199 -9.94 6.49 -12.61
N LYS A 200 -8.61 6.55 -12.76
CA LYS A 200 -7.70 6.66 -11.62
C LYS A 200 -7.94 7.95 -10.82
N GLU A 201 -8.05 9.08 -11.50
CA GLU A 201 -8.38 10.38 -10.89
C GLU A 201 -9.68 10.30 -10.08
N LEU A 202 -10.75 9.75 -10.67
CA LEU A 202 -12.02 9.58 -9.97
C LEU A 202 -11.86 8.72 -8.72
N ILE A 203 -11.13 7.60 -8.79
CA ILE A 203 -10.92 6.72 -7.63
C ILE A 203 -10.17 7.43 -6.51
N GLU A 204 -9.13 8.19 -6.85
CA GLU A 204 -8.36 8.97 -5.88
C GLU A 204 -9.25 10.01 -5.19
N ARG A 205 -10.08 10.72 -5.96
CA ARG A 205 -11.06 11.67 -5.40
C ARG A 205 -12.11 10.99 -4.53
N LEU A 206 -12.72 9.91 -4.99
CA LEU A 206 -13.73 9.16 -4.21
C LEU A 206 -13.18 8.65 -2.86
N ALA A 207 -11.89 8.28 -2.82
CA ALA A 207 -11.25 7.85 -1.59
C ALA A 207 -11.19 8.96 -0.52
N GLU A 208 -11.05 10.23 -0.92
CA GLU A 208 -11.08 11.40 -0.02
C GLU A 208 -12.45 11.59 0.65
N TYR A 209 -13.52 11.11 0.00
CA TYR A 209 -14.88 11.09 0.56
C TYR A 209 -15.21 9.76 1.28
N GLY A 210 -14.23 8.87 1.44
CA GLY A 210 -14.36 7.60 2.13
C GLY A 210 -15.00 6.48 1.29
N ILE A 211 -15.12 6.66 -0.03
CA ILE A 211 -15.67 5.65 -0.95
C ILE A 211 -14.49 4.84 -1.52
N LYS A 212 -14.47 3.52 -1.24
CA LYS A 212 -13.40 2.61 -1.67
C LYS A 212 -13.89 1.68 -2.78
N ILE A 213 -13.12 1.61 -3.87
CA ILE A 213 -13.29 0.65 -4.96
C ILE A 213 -12.65 -0.70 -4.57
N ARG A 214 -13.26 -1.79 -5.01
CA ARG A 214 -12.83 -3.18 -4.81
C ARG A 214 -12.15 -3.76 -6.04
#